data_AF-A0A2I2FRI3-F1
#
_entry.id   AF-A0A2I2FRI3-F1
#
_cell.length_a   1.000
_cell.length_b   1.000
_cell.length_c   1.000
_cell.angle_alpha   90.00
_cell.angle_beta   90.00
_cell.angle_gamma   90.00
#
_symmetry.space_group_name_H-M   'P 1'
#
loop_
_entity.id
_entity.type
_entity.pdbx_description
1 polymer ?
#
loop_
_entity_poly.entity_id
_entity_poly.type
_entity_poly.pdbx_seq_one_letter_code
_entity_poly.pdbx_strand_id
1 'polypeptide(L)'
;MKLSRPSFNPGRTKNIIHGVQALLIFLAWALTIAVFTKGDGIDGRSAWYWALCWFSIPGLIYLVAVPMWPRARRFGNVYAFATVDCFYALLWFTAWICVASYVAQGKSEGKSDDDKDKDKDSDKKSGCDNWKYGSASKCKVSTATVIMGVVIFLLFVATAFMSFRNVMHFRRTGTLPDAVSDPTFAAQSKAAFSSNPHEFDEEEDDFRSRAGMGSSVRGDRDEDYALLQQNEADEFGNPNQRSAMHGGYDPTASNTGSVPQSDNPYTSYGGAYGQHYGQPSEFGSNHWIHGYSQSLNPQSPIEWNGGALMSILGSYHIAFHQTPSTPAAVTMASSVDLFHHYPLHLDPSSKAISLEPSTSQSAHQSSTINEELQELNALHRALVSLDPPNIPPPPLPINPKRSAQITKLRDSANAGYRKNNHAEAIRLYTYAIDMALGRPGWEPVALTRDELAGLYSNRAQAHMAQQNWPEGMLDAKTAVESKPMANVKAWWRAAKCLAEMTRWEEAQTVIEKGLDIEGRESEGGKELLSLLEEVEQGLKRAASSS
;
A
#
# COMPACT_ATOMS: atom_id res chain seq x y z
N MET A 1 -38.78 -8.76 2.15
CA MET A 1 -37.79 -8.14 3.06
C MET A 1 -36.60 -9.10 3.19
N LYS A 2 -35.46 -8.82 2.55
CA LYS A 2 -34.21 -9.57 2.81
C LYS A 2 -33.50 -8.87 3.96
N LEU A 3 -33.21 -9.57 5.05
CA LEU A 3 -32.34 -9.06 6.10
C LEU A 3 -30.92 -8.94 5.54
N SER A 4 -30.38 -7.73 5.47
CA SER A 4 -28.97 -7.51 5.11
C SER A 4 -28.10 -8.25 6.12
N ARG A 5 -27.30 -9.21 5.62
CA ARG A 5 -26.30 -9.89 6.46
C ARG A 5 -25.22 -8.85 6.80
N PRO A 6 -24.80 -8.72 8.08
CA PRO A 6 -23.74 -7.79 8.44
C PRO A 6 -22.46 -8.12 7.65
N SER A 7 -21.78 -7.08 7.15
CA SER A 7 -20.56 -7.24 6.37
C SER A 7 -19.45 -7.86 7.23
N PHE A 8 -19.03 -9.07 6.87
CA PHE A 8 -18.00 -9.80 7.61
C PHE A 8 -16.61 -9.21 7.33
N ASN A 9 -16.22 -8.19 8.09
CA ASN A 9 -14.86 -7.66 8.10
C ASN A 9 -13.95 -8.57 8.96
N PRO A 10 -13.01 -9.34 8.36
CA PRO A 10 -12.27 -10.35 9.10
C PRO A 10 -11.41 -9.78 10.25
N GLY A 11 -10.81 -8.60 10.07
CA GLY A 11 -9.96 -7.96 11.06
C GLY A 11 -10.72 -7.45 12.28
N ARG A 12 -11.88 -6.80 12.07
CA ARG A 12 -12.81 -6.45 13.16
C ARG A 12 -13.27 -7.71 13.90
N THR A 13 -13.64 -8.78 13.18
CA THR A 13 -14.01 -10.06 13.81
C THR A 13 -12.86 -10.63 14.63
N LYS A 14 -11.62 -10.64 14.13
CA LYS A 14 -10.45 -11.11 14.88
C LYS A 14 -10.18 -10.28 16.13
N ASN A 15 -10.24 -8.94 16.02
CA ASN A 15 -10.05 -8.04 17.16
C ASN A 15 -11.15 -8.22 18.23
N ILE A 16 -12.41 -8.47 17.81
CA ILE A 16 -13.51 -8.80 18.73
C ILE A 16 -13.25 -10.14 19.43
N ILE A 17 -12.78 -11.17 18.72
CA ILE A 17 -12.40 -12.46 19.34
C ILE A 17 -11.27 -12.27 20.36
N HIS A 18 -10.27 -11.44 20.07
CA HIS A 18 -9.22 -11.09 21.04
C HIS A 18 -9.74 -10.33 22.26
N GLY A 19 -10.71 -9.43 22.09
CA GLY A 19 -11.41 -8.78 23.21
C GLY A 19 -12.16 -9.78 24.10
N VAL A 20 -12.83 -10.76 23.49
CA VAL A 20 -13.48 -11.88 24.21
C VAL A 20 -12.45 -12.77 24.92
N GLN A 21 -11.31 -13.07 24.30
CA GLN A 21 -10.21 -13.79 24.95
C GLN A 21 -9.70 -13.04 26.18
N ALA A 22 -9.47 -11.73 26.09
CA ALA A 22 -9.02 -10.91 27.23
C ALA A 22 -10.00 -10.97 28.42
N LEU A 23 -11.31 -10.87 28.15
CA LEU A 23 -12.35 -11.02 29.16
C LEU A 23 -12.36 -12.43 29.79
N LEU A 24 -12.30 -13.48 28.97
CA LEU A 24 -12.28 -14.87 29.46
C LEU A 24 -11.01 -15.18 30.27
N ILE A 25 -9.86 -14.60 29.90
CA ILE A 25 -8.59 -14.75 30.62
C ILE A 25 -8.63 -14.02 31.97
N PHE A 26 -9.25 -12.85 32.05
CA PHE A 26 -9.51 -12.17 33.34
C PHE A 26 -10.43 -13.01 34.25
N LEU A 27 -11.50 -13.58 33.71
CA LEU A 27 -12.38 -14.49 34.45
C LEU A 27 -11.66 -15.78 34.88
N ALA A 28 -10.78 -16.32 34.03
CA ALA A 28 -9.96 -17.49 34.32
C ALA A 28 -8.93 -17.22 35.44
N TRP A 29 -8.31 -16.03 35.45
CA TRP A 29 -7.45 -15.56 36.54
C TRP A 29 -8.22 -15.47 37.86
N ALA A 30 -9.40 -14.84 37.86
CA ALA A 30 -10.26 -14.71 39.04
C ALA A 30 -10.72 -16.07 39.59
N LEU A 31 -11.13 -17.00 38.71
CA LEU A 31 -11.47 -18.38 39.08
C LEU A 31 -10.27 -19.13 39.68
N THR A 32 -9.05 -18.88 39.19
CA THR A 32 -7.84 -19.53 39.72
C THR A 32 -7.49 -19.01 41.12
N ILE A 33 -7.67 -17.70 41.38
CA ILE A 33 -7.59 -17.14 42.74
C ILE A 33 -8.65 -17.79 43.65
N ALA A 34 -9.87 -18.03 43.16
CA ALA A 34 -10.93 -18.73 43.89
C ALA A 34 -10.68 -20.25 44.10
N VAL A 35 -9.63 -20.82 43.51
CA VAL A 35 -9.07 -22.13 43.89
C VAL A 35 -8.02 -21.98 45.00
N PHE A 36 -7.15 -20.97 44.91
CA PHE A 36 -6.09 -20.72 45.89
C PHE A 36 -6.62 -20.29 47.26
N THR A 37 -7.70 -19.50 47.32
CA THR A 37 -8.34 -19.08 48.59
C THR A 37 -9.01 -20.23 49.36
N LYS A 38 -9.03 -21.45 48.82
CA LYS A 38 -9.70 -22.62 49.43
C LYS A 38 -8.80 -23.56 50.24
N GLY A 39 -7.60 -23.13 50.62
CA GLY A 39 -6.92 -23.59 51.85
C GLY A 39 -5.64 -24.42 51.67
N ASP A 40 -5.61 -25.39 50.77
CA ASP A 40 -4.59 -26.46 50.75
C ASP A 40 -3.36 -26.15 49.85
N GLY A 41 -2.85 -24.92 49.91
CA GLY A 41 -1.70 -24.48 49.12
C GLY A 41 -1.93 -24.38 47.60
N ILE A 42 -0.84 -24.23 46.85
CA ILE A 42 -0.82 -23.97 45.40
C ILE A 42 -0.04 -25.09 44.69
N ASP A 43 -0.70 -25.82 43.77
CA ASP A 43 -0.06 -26.81 42.91
C ASP A 43 0.61 -26.11 41.71
N GLY A 44 1.81 -26.55 41.33
CA GLY A 44 2.56 -25.95 40.22
C GLY A 44 1.81 -25.90 38.88
N ARG A 45 0.85 -26.81 38.66
CA ARG A 45 0.00 -26.87 37.46
C ARG A 45 -1.06 -25.78 37.43
N SER A 46 -1.62 -25.41 38.59
CA SER A 46 -2.54 -24.27 38.70
C SER A 46 -1.79 -22.94 38.83
N ALA A 47 -0.56 -22.95 39.38
CA ALA A 47 0.36 -21.81 39.31
C ALA A 47 0.75 -21.47 37.86
N TRP A 48 1.05 -22.47 37.00
CA TRP A 48 1.31 -22.26 35.58
C TRP A 48 0.14 -21.58 34.86
N TYR A 49 -1.08 -22.06 35.10
CA TYR A 49 -2.30 -21.48 34.54
C TYR A 49 -2.49 -20.01 34.99
N TRP A 50 -2.27 -19.72 36.28
CA TRP A 50 -2.34 -18.36 36.82
C TRP A 50 -1.26 -17.43 36.23
N ALA A 51 -0.03 -17.92 36.08
CA ALA A 51 1.07 -17.18 35.47
C ALA A 51 0.83 -16.89 33.98
N LEU A 52 0.24 -17.85 33.24
CA LEU A 52 -0.10 -17.66 31.83
C LEU A 52 -1.18 -16.58 31.64
N CYS A 53 -2.09 -16.37 32.59
CA CYS A 53 -3.05 -15.27 32.53
C CYS A 53 -2.34 -13.90 32.46
N TRP A 54 -1.32 -13.69 33.29
CA TRP A 54 -0.47 -12.49 33.25
C TRP A 54 0.38 -12.43 31.98
N PHE A 55 1.04 -13.53 31.62
CA PHE A 55 1.90 -13.60 30.43
C PHE A 55 1.12 -13.39 29.11
N SER A 56 -0.18 -13.66 29.09
CA SER A 56 -1.05 -13.39 27.93
C SER A 56 -1.30 -11.89 27.68
N ILE A 57 -1.10 -11.01 28.67
CA ILE A 57 -1.44 -9.57 28.55
C ILE A 57 -0.59 -8.86 27.47
N PRO A 58 0.76 -8.94 27.46
CA PRO A 58 1.57 -8.35 26.38
C PRO A 58 1.23 -8.90 24.99
N GLY A 59 0.90 -10.20 24.91
CA GLY A 59 0.48 -10.86 23.67
C GLY A 59 -0.82 -10.29 23.11
N LEU A 60 -1.86 -10.18 23.95
CA LEU A 60 -3.15 -9.59 23.58
C LEU A 60 -3.03 -8.10 23.24
N ILE A 61 -2.20 -7.35 23.97
CA ILE A 61 -1.89 -5.96 23.62
C ILE A 61 -1.28 -5.88 22.22
N TYR A 62 -0.27 -6.70 21.87
CA TYR A 62 0.27 -6.72 20.52
C TYR A 62 -0.79 -7.10 19.46
N LEU A 63 -1.57 -8.16 19.71
CA LEU A 63 -2.60 -8.67 18.79
C LEU A 63 -3.74 -7.67 18.52
N VAL A 64 -4.10 -6.83 19.50
CA VAL A 64 -5.24 -5.89 19.40
C VAL A 64 -4.81 -4.45 19.10
N ALA A 65 -3.81 -3.94 19.83
CA ALA A 65 -3.42 -2.54 19.76
C ALA A 65 -2.72 -2.19 18.43
N VAL A 66 -1.92 -3.10 17.88
CA VAL A 66 -1.13 -2.84 16.66
C VAL A 66 -2.01 -2.73 15.40
N PRO A 67 -3.04 -3.58 15.20
CA PRO A 67 -4.04 -3.34 14.14
C PRO A 67 -4.91 -2.10 14.37
N MET A 68 -5.31 -1.83 15.63
CA MET A 68 -6.26 -0.74 15.93
C MET A 68 -5.64 0.66 15.83
N TRP A 69 -4.45 0.92 16.38
CA TRP A 69 -3.89 2.27 16.42
C TRP A 69 -3.07 2.61 15.17
N PRO A 70 -3.38 3.70 14.44
CA PRO A 70 -2.60 4.14 13.28
C PRO A 70 -1.10 4.35 13.58
N ARG A 71 -0.77 4.85 14.78
CA ARG A 71 0.62 5.08 15.23
C ARG A 71 1.38 3.77 15.51
N ALA A 72 0.66 2.70 15.85
CA ALA A 72 1.22 1.39 16.19
C ALA A 72 1.42 0.49 14.97
N ARG A 73 0.63 0.66 13.89
CA ARG A 73 0.68 -0.17 12.66
C ARG A 73 2.08 -0.34 12.04
N ARG A 74 3.02 0.59 12.27
CA ARG A 74 4.45 0.45 11.87
C ARG A 74 5.17 -0.77 12.48
N PHE A 75 4.62 -1.36 13.53
CA PHE A 75 5.13 -2.58 14.17
C PHE A 75 4.38 -3.86 13.73
N GLY A 76 3.37 -3.74 12.86
CA GLY A 76 2.49 -4.84 12.47
C GLY A 76 3.10 -5.76 11.41
N ASN A 77 3.82 -6.80 11.84
CA ASN A 77 4.32 -7.85 10.94
C ASN A 77 3.33 -9.03 10.87
N VAL A 78 2.91 -9.39 9.65
CA VAL A 78 1.93 -10.46 9.37
C VAL A 78 2.37 -11.81 9.94
N TYR A 79 3.66 -12.14 9.82
CA TYR A 79 4.22 -13.36 10.38
C TYR A 79 4.26 -13.31 11.92
N ALA A 80 4.58 -12.15 12.51
CA ALA A 80 4.58 -12.00 13.96
C ALA A 80 3.19 -12.17 14.57
N PHE A 81 2.12 -11.67 13.93
CA PHE A 81 0.75 -11.95 14.38
C PHE A 81 0.45 -13.45 14.40
N ALA A 82 0.80 -14.19 13.33
CA ALA A 82 0.62 -15.64 13.29
C ALA A 82 1.48 -16.40 14.31
N THR A 83 2.75 -16.01 14.48
CA THR A 83 3.63 -16.60 15.50
C THR A 83 3.07 -16.39 16.90
N VAL A 84 2.59 -15.19 17.22
CA VAL A 84 2.01 -14.86 18.54
C VAL A 84 0.72 -15.67 18.78
N ASP A 85 -0.20 -15.72 17.82
CA ASP A 85 -1.41 -16.54 17.93
C ASP A 85 -1.09 -18.03 18.15
N CYS A 86 -0.22 -18.61 17.32
CA CYS A 86 0.18 -20.03 17.43
C CYS A 86 0.90 -20.32 18.76
N PHE A 87 1.73 -19.38 19.24
CA PHE A 87 2.43 -19.51 20.52
C PHE A 87 1.45 -19.53 21.69
N TYR A 88 0.47 -18.61 21.74
CA TYR A 88 -0.56 -18.65 22.79
C TYR A 88 -1.50 -19.85 22.66
N ALA A 89 -1.80 -20.35 21.44
CA ALA A 89 -2.52 -21.61 21.28
C ALA A 89 -1.76 -22.78 21.95
N LEU A 90 -0.45 -22.88 21.78
CA LEU A 90 0.37 -23.91 22.43
C LEU A 90 0.45 -23.71 23.96
N LEU A 91 0.64 -22.48 24.44
CA LEU A 91 0.68 -22.20 25.89
C LEU A 91 -0.66 -22.53 26.55
N TRP A 92 -1.79 -22.09 26.00
CA TRP A 92 -3.12 -22.36 26.55
C TRP A 92 -3.52 -23.84 26.46
N PHE A 93 -3.04 -24.56 25.44
CA PHE A 93 -3.12 -26.03 25.39
C PHE A 93 -2.44 -26.68 26.61
N THR A 94 -1.19 -26.30 26.91
CA THR A 94 -0.51 -26.84 28.11
C THR A 94 -1.22 -26.46 29.40
N ALA A 95 -1.71 -25.22 29.52
CA ALA A 95 -2.30 -24.73 30.76
C ALA A 95 -3.59 -25.47 31.13
N TRP A 96 -4.53 -25.67 30.19
CA TRP A 96 -5.75 -26.41 30.51
C TRP A 96 -5.46 -27.89 30.81
N ILE A 97 -4.48 -28.51 30.12
CA ILE A 97 -4.03 -29.88 30.40
C ILE A 97 -3.39 -30.00 31.78
N CYS A 98 -2.57 -29.01 32.19
CA CYS A 98 -2.01 -28.95 33.53
C CYS A 98 -3.12 -28.98 34.60
N VAL A 99 -4.11 -28.08 34.51
CA VAL A 99 -5.22 -28.06 35.49
C VAL A 99 -6.12 -29.31 35.36
N ALA A 100 -6.31 -29.86 34.16
CA ALA A 100 -7.06 -31.10 33.96
C ALA A 100 -6.37 -32.30 34.64
N SER A 101 -5.04 -32.40 34.53
CA SER A 101 -4.26 -33.44 35.21
C SER A 101 -4.30 -33.30 36.74
N TYR A 102 -4.28 -32.07 37.26
CA TYR A 102 -4.45 -31.79 38.70
C TYR A 102 -5.83 -32.23 39.21
N VAL A 103 -6.90 -31.88 38.47
CA VAL A 103 -8.26 -32.32 38.78
C VAL A 103 -8.39 -33.84 38.69
N ALA A 104 -7.83 -34.48 37.66
CA ALA A 104 -7.90 -35.93 37.47
C ALA A 104 -7.12 -36.71 38.54
N GLN A 105 -5.87 -36.33 38.82
CA GLN A 105 -5.01 -36.98 39.81
C GLN A 105 -5.63 -36.89 41.23
N GLY A 106 -6.15 -35.72 41.60
CA GLY A 106 -6.81 -35.56 42.90
C GLY A 106 -8.09 -36.41 43.05
N LYS A 107 -8.75 -36.77 41.94
CA LYS A 107 -9.92 -37.68 41.92
C LYS A 107 -9.50 -39.16 41.96
N SER A 108 -8.39 -39.53 41.34
CA SER A 108 -7.88 -40.91 41.38
C SER A 108 -7.24 -41.25 42.72
N GLU A 109 -6.45 -40.34 43.29
CA GLU A 109 -5.76 -40.59 44.55
C GLU A 109 -6.73 -40.64 45.74
N GLY A 110 -7.66 -39.70 45.86
CA GLY A 110 -8.62 -39.71 46.97
C GLY A 110 -9.53 -40.96 46.95
N LYS A 111 -9.93 -41.42 45.76
CA LYS A 111 -10.62 -42.73 45.63
C LYS A 111 -9.75 -43.90 46.13
N SER A 112 -8.43 -43.88 45.87
CA SER A 112 -7.52 -44.93 46.32
C SER A 112 -7.18 -44.88 47.81
N ASP A 113 -7.53 -43.79 48.49
CA ASP A 113 -7.43 -43.64 49.93
C ASP A 113 -8.76 -44.07 50.62
N ASP A 114 -9.93 -43.68 50.08
CA ASP A 114 -11.25 -44.20 50.53
C ASP A 114 -11.37 -45.73 50.44
N ASP A 115 -10.76 -46.37 49.44
CA ASP A 115 -10.80 -47.83 49.28
C ASP A 115 -10.08 -48.61 50.40
N LYS A 116 -9.35 -47.93 51.30
CA LYS A 116 -8.64 -48.51 52.46
C LYS A 116 -9.46 -48.44 53.75
N ASP A 117 -10.14 -47.31 54.00
CA ASP A 117 -10.92 -47.07 55.22
C ASP A 117 -12.33 -47.69 55.15
N LYS A 118 -12.36 -49.03 55.14
CA LYS A 118 -13.61 -49.81 55.08
C LYS A 118 -14.21 -50.10 56.45
N ASP A 119 -15.01 -49.15 56.96
CA ASP A 119 -16.14 -49.49 57.83
C ASP A 119 -17.43 -48.76 57.39
N LYS A 120 -18.55 -49.09 58.04
CA LYS A 120 -19.89 -49.07 57.42
C LYS A 120 -20.54 -47.69 57.20
N ASP A 121 -21.48 -47.69 56.25
CA ASP A 121 -22.53 -46.69 55.99
C ASP A 121 -22.10 -45.24 55.69
N SER A 122 -21.73 -45.00 54.43
CA SER A 122 -22.12 -43.77 53.73
C SER A 122 -22.28 -43.99 52.22
N ASP A 123 -23.00 -43.08 51.56
CA ASP A 123 -23.16 -43.10 50.10
C ASP A 123 -21.83 -43.20 49.35
N LYS A 124 -21.86 -43.82 48.16
CA LYS A 124 -20.71 -43.85 47.23
C LYS A 124 -20.45 -42.47 46.63
N LYS A 125 -19.89 -41.58 47.44
CA LYS A 125 -19.22 -40.35 47.00
C LYS A 125 -18.35 -40.70 45.80
N SER A 126 -18.41 -39.88 44.75
CA SER A 126 -17.59 -40.11 43.56
C SER A 126 -17.20 -38.80 42.88
N GLY A 127 -16.14 -38.85 42.06
CA GLY A 127 -15.65 -37.67 41.34
C GLY A 127 -15.12 -36.61 42.29
N CYS A 128 -15.80 -35.45 42.37
CA CYS A 128 -15.30 -34.33 43.17
C CYS A 128 -15.50 -34.47 44.68
N ASP A 129 -16.31 -35.41 45.15
CA ASP A 129 -16.62 -35.54 46.57
C ASP A 129 -15.58 -36.42 47.32
N ASN A 130 -14.62 -37.00 46.59
CA ASN A 130 -13.47 -37.81 47.04
C ASN A 130 -12.16 -37.17 46.58
N TRP A 131 -12.07 -35.84 46.58
CA TRP A 131 -10.95 -35.13 45.98
C TRP A 131 -9.86 -34.83 46.99
N LYS A 132 -8.67 -35.38 46.77
CA LYS A 132 -7.57 -35.36 47.76
C LYS A 132 -7.00 -33.98 48.07
N TYR A 133 -7.09 -33.04 47.13
CA TYR A 133 -6.41 -31.73 47.21
C TYR A 133 -7.31 -30.60 47.76
N GLY A 134 -8.29 -30.95 48.60
CA GLY A 134 -9.16 -30.02 49.33
C GLY A 134 -10.65 -30.29 49.14
N SER A 135 -11.50 -29.37 49.59
CA SER A 135 -12.96 -29.57 49.55
C SER A 135 -13.52 -29.85 48.14
N ALA A 136 -14.66 -30.56 48.08
CA ALA A 136 -15.39 -30.78 46.83
C ALA A 136 -15.74 -29.48 46.09
N SER A 137 -15.88 -28.36 46.81
CA SER A 137 -16.10 -27.03 46.22
C SER A 137 -14.86 -26.47 45.51
N LYS A 138 -13.65 -26.89 45.92
CA LYS A 138 -12.37 -26.55 45.27
C LYS A 138 -12.17 -27.41 44.02
N CYS A 139 -12.56 -28.69 44.08
CA CYS A 139 -12.63 -29.56 42.89
C CYS A 139 -13.60 -29.05 41.82
N LYS A 140 -14.81 -28.62 42.23
CA LYS A 140 -15.85 -28.12 41.31
C LYS A 140 -15.41 -26.81 40.63
N VAL A 141 -14.82 -25.86 41.37
CA VAL A 141 -14.22 -24.63 40.77
C VAL A 141 -13.01 -24.96 39.89
N SER A 142 -12.11 -25.85 40.31
CA SER A 142 -10.97 -26.27 39.46
C SER A 142 -11.44 -26.91 38.15
N THR A 143 -12.52 -27.71 38.18
CA THR A 143 -13.13 -28.30 36.98
C THR A 143 -13.71 -27.22 36.06
N ALA A 144 -14.33 -26.16 36.60
CA ALA A 144 -14.78 -25.01 35.81
C ALA A 144 -13.60 -24.24 35.17
N THR A 145 -12.48 -24.10 35.89
CA THR A 145 -11.24 -23.49 35.36
C THR A 145 -10.69 -24.28 34.16
N VAL A 146 -10.76 -25.62 34.16
CA VAL A 146 -10.39 -26.44 32.99
C VAL A 146 -11.27 -26.11 31.78
N ILE A 147 -12.59 -26.02 31.96
CA ILE A 147 -13.54 -25.72 30.88
C ILE A 147 -13.25 -24.34 30.28
N MET A 148 -12.99 -23.33 31.12
CA MET A 148 -12.58 -21.99 30.68
C MET A 148 -11.27 -22.04 29.88
N GLY A 149 -10.26 -22.79 30.33
CA GLY A 149 -9.00 -22.97 29.63
C GLY A 149 -9.16 -23.61 28.25
N VAL A 150 -10.05 -24.60 28.11
CA VAL A 150 -10.39 -25.22 26.82
C VAL A 150 -11.06 -24.21 25.87
N VAL A 151 -11.97 -23.36 26.37
CA VAL A 151 -12.60 -22.31 25.54
C VAL A 151 -11.56 -21.29 25.07
N ILE A 152 -10.68 -20.81 25.96
CA ILE A 152 -9.62 -19.86 25.61
C ILE A 152 -8.65 -20.47 24.57
N PHE A 153 -8.26 -21.73 24.76
CA PHE A 153 -7.45 -22.48 23.80
C PHE A 153 -8.12 -22.58 22.42
N LEU A 154 -9.40 -22.97 22.34
CA LEU A 154 -10.13 -23.09 21.08
C LEU A 154 -10.28 -21.74 20.37
N LEU A 155 -10.44 -20.64 21.11
CA LEU A 155 -10.41 -19.29 20.53
C LEU A 155 -9.02 -18.95 19.97
N PHE A 156 -7.92 -19.33 20.63
CA PHE A 156 -6.57 -19.13 20.08
C PHE A 156 -6.30 -20.01 18.85
N VAL A 157 -6.85 -21.22 18.76
CA VAL A 157 -6.82 -22.03 17.53
C VAL A 157 -7.58 -21.32 16.39
N ALA A 158 -8.72 -20.69 16.69
CA ALA A 158 -9.48 -19.92 15.70
C ALA A 158 -8.74 -18.65 15.24
N THR A 159 -8.12 -17.89 16.15
CA THR A 159 -7.34 -16.69 15.77
C THR A 159 -6.03 -17.04 15.08
N ALA A 160 -5.38 -18.16 15.44
CA ALA A 160 -4.24 -18.73 14.72
C ALA A 160 -4.62 -19.15 13.30
N PHE A 161 -5.78 -19.78 13.09
CA PHE A 161 -6.27 -20.11 11.75
C PHE A 161 -6.54 -18.84 10.92
N MET A 162 -7.15 -17.80 11.51
CA MET A 162 -7.32 -16.49 10.85
C MET A 162 -5.97 -15.86 10.49
N SER A 163 -5.00 -15.84 11.41
CA SER A 163 -3.65 -15.31 11.13
C SER A 163 -2.90 -16.13 10.08
N PHE A 164 -3.03 -17.45 10.08
CA PHE A 164 -2.42 -18.30 9.04
C PHE A 164 -3.08 -18.06 7.67
N ARG A 165 -4.40 -17.84 7.63
CA ARG A 165 -5.11 -17.39 6.42
C ARG A 165 -4.62 -16.02 5.96
N ASN A 166 -4.35 -15.09 6.87
CA ASN A 166 -3.78 -13.77 6.54
C ASN A 166 -2.32 -13.87 6.05
N VAL A 167 -1.50 -14.77 6.60
CA VAL A 167 -0.15 -15.08 6.08
C VAL A 167 -0.24 -15.72 4.68
N MET A 168 -1.16 -16.66 4.45
CA MET A 168 -1.37 -17.23 3.12
C MET A 168 -1.88 -16.20 2.10
N HIS A 169 -2.69 -15.22 2.53
CA HIS A 169 -3.11 -14.09 1.71
C HIS A 169 -1.93 -13.19 1.33
N PHE A 170 -1.16 -12.76 2.34
CA PHE A 170 0.04 -11.94 2.18
C PHE A 170 1.09 -12.61 1.27
N ARG A 171 1.31 -13.93 1.42
CA ARG A 171 2.19 -14.72 0.54
C ARG A 171 1.71 -14.85 -0.92
N ARG A 172 0.44 -14.54 -1.22
CA ARG A 172 -0.14 -14.58 -2.57
C ARG A 172 -0.34 -13.20 -3.21
N THR A 173 -0.32 -12.13 -2.41
CA THR A 173 -0.76 -10.78 -2.83
C THR A 173 0.11 -9.63 -2.30
N GLY A 174 1.06 -9.86 -1.39
CA GLY A 174 1.75 -8.79 -0.65
C GLY A 174 0.84 -7.96 0.28
N THR A 175 -0.48 -8.06 0.15
CA THR A 175 -1.44 -7.31 0.98
C THR A 175 -1.64 -7.98 2.33
N LEU A 176 -1.55 -7.18 3.39
CA LEU A 176 -2.12 -7.54 4.69
C LEU A 176 -3.63 -7.28 4.64
N PRO A 177 -4.49 -8.30 4.87
CA PRO A 177 -5.92 -8.08 5.08
C PRO A 177 -6.18 -7.05 6.20
N ASP A 178 -7.26 -6.28 6.04
CA ASP A 178 -7.74 -5.32 7.06
C ASP A 178 -6.80 -4.14 7.37
N ALA A 179 -5.83 -3.84 6.49
CA ALA A 179 -5.05 -2.58 6.54
C ALA A 179 -5.89 -1.31 6.25
N VAL A 180 -7.13 -1.47 5.76
CA VAL A 180 -8.10 -0.40 5.54
C VAL A 180 -8.69 0.03 6.88
N SER A 181 -8.23 1.19 7.38
CA SER A 181 -8.70 1.75 8.64
C SER A 181 -10.14 2.26 8.56
N ASP A 182 -10.90 2.03 9.63
CA ASP A 182 -12.08 2.84 9.93
C ASP A 182 -11.62 4.28 10.23
N PRO A 183 -12.07 5.31 9.49
CA PRO A 183 -11.64 6.68 9.73
C PRO A 183 -12.09 7.21 11.10
N THR A 184 -13.22 6.71 11.61
CA THR A 184 -13.85 7.18 12.86
C THR A 184 -12.93 7.01 14.07
N PHE A 185 -12.26 5.86 14.18
CA PHE A 185 -11.36 5.56 15.31
C PHE A 185 -9.99 6.26 15.19
N ALA A 186 -9.59 6.60 13.96
CA ALA A 186 -8.37 7.36 13.70
C ALA A 186 -8.53 8.85 14.08
N ALA A 187 -9.72 9.42 13.93
CA ALA A 187 -10.04 10.78 14.35
C ALA A 187 -9.98 10.94 15.88
N GLN A 188 -10.78 10.16 16.63
CA GLN A 188 -10.86 10.28 18.09
C GLN A 188 -9.52 10.03 18.80
N SER A 189 -8.69 9.11 18.26
CA SER A 189 -7.35 8.85 18.80
C SER A 189 -6.26 9.85 18.36
N LYS A 190 -6.59 10.86 17.55
CA LYS A 190 -5.73 12.03 17.27
C LYS A 190 -5.91 13.08 18.36
N ALA A 191 -7.14 13.56 18.56
CA ALA A 191 -7.47 14.63 19.50
C ALA A 191 -7.11 14.29 20.97
N ALA A 192 -7.49 13.11 21.46
CA ALA A 192 -7.40 12.74 22.89
C ALA A 192 -5.97 12.70 23.50
N PHE A 193 -4.92 12.86 22.69
CA PHE A 193 -3.52 12.90 23.14
C PHE A 193 -2.69 13.94 22.36
N SER A 194 -3.32 15.03 21.89
CA SER A 194 -2.57 16.18 21.37
C SER A 194 -2.19 17.12 22.50
N SER A 195 -0.91 17.50 22.58
CA SER A 195 -0.39 18.45 23.58
C SER A 195 -0.22 19.86 22.98
N ASN A 196 -0.97 20.18 21.93
CA ASN A 196 -0.79 21.38 21.12
C ASN A 196 -2.02 22.30 21.29
N PRO A 197 -1.92 23.47 21.96
CA PRO A 197 -3.09 24.27 22.35
C PRO A 197 -4.00 24.71 21.20
N HIS A 198 -3.45 24.94 20.01
CA HIS A 198 -4.16 25.45 18.83
C HIS A 198 -5.02 24.43 18.08
N GLU A 199 -5.12 23.18 18.53
CA GLU A 199 -5.99 22.18 17.89
C GLU A 199 -7.45 22.23 18.42
N PHE A 200 -7.76 23.17 19.33
CA PHE A 200 -9.10 23.41 19.86
C PHE A 200 -9.89 24.46 19.07
N ASP A 201 -9.20 25.40 18.43
CA ASP A 201 -9.82 26.47 17.64
C ASP A 201 -10.39 25.93 16.30
N GLU A 202 -9.74 24.90 15.72
CA GLU A 202 -10.15 24.29 14.44
C GLU A 202 -11.55 23.65 14.45
N GLU A 203 -12.08 23.22 15.61
CA GLU A 203 -13.45 22.66 15.70
C GLU A 203 -14.55 23.73 15.88
N GLU A 204 -14.24 24.95 16.32
CA GLU A 204 -15.28 25.98 16.57
C GLU A 204 -15.64 26.80 15.31
N ASP A 205 -14.66 27.08 14.44
CA ASP A 205 -14.90 27.84 13.21
C ASP A 205 -15.65 27.04 12.14
N ASP A 206 -15.48 25.72 12.09
CA ASP A 206 -16.22 24.84 11.17
C ASP A 206 -17.70 24.66 11.59
N PHE A 207 -18.06 25.07 12.82
CA PHE A 207 -19.45 25.23 13.24
C PHE A 207 -20.05 26.59 12.80
N ARG A 208 -19.23 27.65 12.76
CA ARG A 208 -19.65 29.00 12.32
C ARG A 208 -19.84 29.10 10.81
N SER A 209 -19.00 28.43 10.03
CA SER A 209 -19.03 28.44 8.55
C SER A 209 -20.34 27.91 7.94
N ARG A 210 -21.13 27.14 8.70
CA ARG A 210 -22.33 26.43 8.23
C ARG A 210 -23.66 27.18 8.47
N ALA A 211 -23.66 28.32 9.16
CA ALA A 211 -24.87 29.03 9.62
C ALA A 211 -25.16 30.34 8.84
N GLY A 212 -25.10 30.28 7.50
CA GLY A 212 -25.08 31.48 6.63
C GLY A 212 -26.39 31.86 5.92
N MET A 213 -27.53 32.00 6.61
CA MET A 213 -28.73 32.65 6.01
C MET A 213 -29.75 33.16 7.06
N GLY A 214 -29.85 34.49 7.22
CA GLY A 214 -31.08 35.14 7.69
C GLY A 214 -31.03 36.07 8.90
N SER A 215 -31.66 37.24 8.73
CA SER A 215 -32.05 38.25 9.73
C SER A 215 -31.00 39.25 10.24
N SER A 216 -31.46 40.49 10.35
CA SER A 216 -30.74 41.66 10.87
C SER A 216 -31.15 41.96 12.33
N VAL A 217 -30.29 42.67 13.06
CA VAL A 217 -30.63 43.71 14.05
C VAL A 217 -29.35 44.46 14.46
N ARG A 218 -29.49 45.72 14.92
CA ARG A 218 -28.39 46.54 15.47
C ARG A 218 -28.07 46.14 16.92
N GLY A 219 -26.80 46.14 17.32
CA GLY A 219 -26.38 45.91 18.70
C GLY A 219 -25.02 46.53 18.99
N ASP A 220 -25.03 47.70 19.63
CA ASP A 220 -23.88 48.56 19.92
C ASP A 220 -23.20 48.17 21.26
N ARG A 221 -21.88 47.98 21.29
CA ARG A 221 -21.04 48.03 22.52
C ARG A 221 -19.53 47.89 22.30
N ASP A 222 -18.76 48.60 23.12
CA ASP A 222 -17.32 48.85 22.97
C ASP A 222 -16.38 48.03 23.88
N GLU A 223 -15.12 47.96 23.42
CA GLU A 223 -13.84 48.10 24.16
C GLU A 223 -13.27 47.03 25.13
N ASP A 224 -11.97 47.23 25.40
CA ASP A 224 -11.06 46.62 26.40
C ASP A 224 -10.62 45.14 26.29
N TYR A 225 -9.55 44.90 25.48
CA TYR A 225 -8.19 44.76 26.05
C TYR A 225 -7.08 44.75 24.96
N ALA A 226 -6.10 45.65 25.01
CA ALA A 226 -4.94 45.64 24.11
C ALA A 226 -3.67 46.30 24.71
N LEU A 227 -2.74 45.49 25.20
CA LEU A 227 -1.35 45.82 25.61
C LEU A 227 -0.52 44.52 25.56
N LEU A 228 0.76 44.46 25.18
CA LEU A 228 1.76 45.50 24.87
C LEU A 228 2.63 45.09 23.66
N GLN A 229 3.40 46.03 23.13
CA GLN A 229 4.37 45.82 22.03
C GLN A 229 5.69 45.21 22.53
N GLN A 230 6.40 44.51 21.63
CA GLN A 230 7.82 44.79 21.41
C GLN A 230 8.26 44.37 19.99
N ASN A 231 8.65 45.37 19.19
CA ASN A 231 9.38 45.18 17.93
C ASN A 231 10.82 45.66 18.16
N GLU A 232 11.80 44.89 17.70
CA GLU A 232 13.12 45.42 17.30
C GLU A 232 13.42 44.88 15.90
N ALA A 233 14.13 45.67 15.08
CA ALA A 233 14.21 45.48 13.63
C ALA A 233 15.65 45.53 13.10
N ASP A 234 15.81 45.21 11.82
CA ASP A 234 17.06 44.99 11.08
C ASP A 234 18.19 46.02 11.29
N GLU A 235 19.44 45.55 11.40
CA GLU A 235 20.62 46.38 11.11
C GLU A 235 21.77 45.61 10.39
N PHE A 236 21.87 45.83 9.08
CA PHE A 236 23.05 45.75 8.15
C PHE A 236 24.07 44.58 8.15
N GLY A 237 24.46 44.16 6.94
CA GLY A 237 25.90 44.04 6.57
C GLY A 237 26.45 42.67 6.13
N ASN A 238 27.13 42.64 4.97
CA ASN A 238 27.82 41.50 4.33
C ASN A 238 29.19 42.01 3.80
N PRO A 239 30.25 41.24 3.41
CA PRO A 239 30.64 39.82 3.62
C PRO A 239 32.06 39.63 4.26
N ASN A 240 32.56 38.38 4.30
CA ASN A 240 34.00 37.94 4.36
C ASN A 240 34.86 38.18 5.63
N GLN A 241 35.10 37.13 6.45
CA GLN A 241 36.39 36.36 6.48
C GLN A 241 36.48 35.23 7.54
N ARG A 242 36.86 34.02 7.07
CA ARG A 242 37.71 32.94 7.64
C ARG A 242 37.82 32.65 9.17
N SER A 243 37.28 31.49 9.55
CA SER A 243 37.98 30.32 10.17
C SER A 243 38.50 30.32 11.63
N ALA A 244 38.00 29.34 12.42
CA ALA A 244 38.81 28.42 13.23
C ALA A 244 38.10 27.05 13.47
N MET A 245 38.90 26.00 13.70
CA MET A 245 38.64 24.55 13.96
C MET A 245 37.38 24.11 14.75
N HIS A 246 36.93 22.84 14.78
CA HIS A 246 37.40 21.51 14.27
C HIS A 246 36.21 20.77 13.59
N GLY A 247 36.34 19.68 12.82
CA GLY A 247 37.50 18.91 12.33
C GLY A 247 37.02 17.54 11.80
N GLY A 248 37.38 17.15 10.56
CA GLY A 248 36.84 15.96 9.87
C GLY A 248 37.90 15.05 9.25
N TYR A 249 37.50 13.85 8.83
CA TYR A 249 38.38 12.79 8.31
C TYR A 249 38.11 12.52 6.82
N ASP A 250 39.16 12.31 6.02
CA ASP A 250 39.13 12.25 4.55
C ASP A 250 39.49 10.84 4.02
N PRO A 251 38.63 10.18 3.22
CA PRO A 251 38.86 8.83 2.70
C PRO A 251 39.38 8.80 1.24
N THR A 252 40.53 9.43 0.96
CA THR A 252 41.12 9.48 -0.40
C THR A 252 42.54 8.89 -0.55
N ALA A 253 43.09 8.26 0.50
CA ALA A 253 44.41 7.64 0.46
C ALA A 253 44.39 6.22 -0.17
N SER A 254 45.24 5.99 -1.18
CA SER A 254 45.36 4.70 -1.89
C SER A 254 46.63 3.93 -1.47
N ASN A 255 46.50 2.61 -1.24
CA ASN A 255 47.61 1.68 -1.43
C ASN A 255 47.13 0.22 -1.63
N THR A 256 48.01 -0.65 -2.11
CA THR A 256 47.65 -1.92 -2.77
C THR A 256 47.90 -3.20 -1.95
N GLY A 257 46.90 -4.09 -1.92
CA GLY A 257 47.07 -5.53 -2.18
C GLY A 257 47.42 -6.49 -1.04
N SER A 258 46.43 -7.25 -0.56
CA SER A 258 46.55 -8.71 -0.30
C SER A 258 45.18 -9.37 -0.07
N VAL A 259 45.02 -10.63 -0.49
CA VAL A 259 43.82 -11.49 -0.46
C VAL A 259 44.33 -12.95 -0.48
N PRO A 260 43.67 -13.99 0.09
CA PRO A 260 42.43 -14.04 0.89
C PRO A 260 42.60 -14.65 2.31
N GLN A 261 41.54 -14.56 3.13
CA GLN A 261 41.07 -15.69 3.95
C GLN A 261 39.53 -15.59 4.03
N SER A 262 38.83 -16.72 4.10
CA SER A 262 37.38 -16.75 4.37
C SER A 262 37.09 -16.49 5.84
N ASP A 263 35.90 -15.96 6.15
CA ASP A 263 34.83 -16.77 6.75
C ASP A 263 33.52 -15.98 6.87
N ASN A 264 32.39 -16.68 6.78
CA ASN A 264 31.02 -16.18 6.93
C ASN A 264 30.21 -17.28 7.62
N PRO A 265 29.51 -16.97 8.71
CA PRO A 265 28.05 -17.09 8.61
C PRO A 265 27.26 -16.01 9.38
N TYR A 266 26.35 -15.36 8.65
CA TYR A 266 25.04 -14.88 9.11
C TYR A 266 24.93 -13.97 10.35
N THR A 267 24.55 -12.71 10.12
CA THR A 267 23.26 -12.17 10.64
C THR A 267 22.91 -10.83 9.96
N SER A 268 21.93 -10.82 9.04
CA SER A 268 21.42 -9.59 8.41
C SER A 268 20.07 -9.21 9.00
N TYR A 269 19.99 -8.02 9.60
CA TYR A 269 18.79 -7.51 10.27
C TYR A 269 18.12 -6.41 9.43
N GLY A 270 17.46 -6.81 8.34
CA GLY A 270 16.77 -5.90 7.41
C GLY A 270 15.25 -5.93 7.59
N GLY A 271 14.67 -4.84 8.10
CA GLY A 271 13.22 -4.72 8.29
C GLY A 271 12.44 -4.59 6.98
N ALA A 272 11.50 -5.50 6.73
CA ALA A 272 10.70 -5.53 5.50
C ALA A 272 9.48 -4.58 5.56
N TYR A 273 9.32 -3.75 4.54
CA TYR A 273 8.14 -2.91 4.32
C TYR A 273 7.05 -3.72 3.61
N GLY A 274 5.81 -3.68 4.09
CA GLY A 274 4.66 -4.28 3.41
C GLY A 274 4.18 -3.40 2.25
N GLN A 275 4.05 -3.97 1.05
CA GLN A 275 3.52 -3.30 -0.14
C GLN A 275 2.45 -4.15 -0.81
N HIS A 276 1.37 -3.50 -1.24
CA HIS A 276 0.10 -4.13 -1.59
C HIS A 276 -0.02 -4.41 -3.10
N TYR A 277 -0.25 -5.67 -3.52
CA TYR A 277 -0.68 -6.00 -4.90
C TYR A 277 -2.16 -6.44 -4.94
N GLY A 278 -2.93 -5.90 -5.89
CA GLY A 278 -4.18 -6.53 -6.32
C GLY A 278 -3.93 -7.79 -7.18
N GLN A 279 -4.91 -8.67 -7.29
CA GLN A 279 -4.88 -9.77 -8.28
C GLN A 279 -5.45 -9.30 -9.64
N PRO A 280 -5.11 -9.98 -10.76
CA PRO A 280 -5.60 -9.60 -12.08
C PRO A 280 -7.06 -10.00 -12.28
N SER A 281 -7.83 -9.15 -12.95
CA SER A 281 -9.11 -9.52 -13.56
C SER A 281 -8.90 -10.03 -14.98
N GLU A 282 -9.27 -11.27 -15.27
CA GLU A 282 -9.35 -11.77 -16.64
C GLU A 282 -10.52 -11.10 -17.37
N PHE A 283 -10.22 -10.23 -18.35
CA PHE A 283 -11.17 -9.90 -19.42
C PHE A 283 -10.41 -9.59 -20.71
N GLY A 284 -10.99 -9.98 -21.85
CA GLY A 284 -10.26 -10.08 -23.12
C GLY A 284 -9.85 -8.73 -23.72
N SER A 285 -8.58 -8.62 -24.09
CA SER A 285 -8.07 -7.57 -24.98
C SER A 285 -8.62 -7.75 -26.39
N ASN A 286 -9.34 -6.76 -26.95
CA ASN A 286 -9.40 -6.45 -28.39
C ASN A 286 -10.37 -5.27 -28.73
N HIS A 287 -9.99 -4.02 -28.42
CA HIS A 287 -10.28 -2.88 -29.30
C HIS A 287 -9.45 -1.65 -28.97
N TRP A 288 -8.83 -1.06 -30.00
CA TRP A 288 -8.37 0.32 -29.99
C TRP A 288 -9.36 1.14 -30.84
N ILE A 289 -9.98 2.17 -30.26
CA ILE A 289 -10.83 3.10 -31.00
C ILE A 289 -10.00 4.34 -31.34
N HIS A 290 -9.63 4.49 -32.61
CA HIS A 290 -9.12 5.76 -33.12
C HIS A 290 -10.28 6.73 -33.41
N GLY A 291 -10.08 8.01 -33.09
CA GLY A 291 -11.08 9.06 -33.32
C GLY A 291 -11.27 9.39 -34.80
N TYR A 292 -12.49 9.76 -35.17
CA TYR A 292 -12.85 10.16 -36.54
C TYR A 292 -12.43 11.60 -36.86
N SER A 293 -11.90 11.82 -38.06
CA SER A 293 -12.03 13.09 -38.79
C SER A 293 -12.50 12.79 -40.22
N GLN A 294 -13.51 13.52 -40.69
CA GLN A 294 -14.13 13.29 -42.00
C GLN A 294 -13.40 14.09 -43.09
N SER A 295 -13.21 13.51 -44.28
CA SER A 295 -14.02 13.90 -45.45
C SER A 295 -13.65 13.18 -46.77
N LEU A 296 -14.71 12.87 -47.53
CA LEU A 296 -14.85 12.85 -49.00
C LEU A 296 -13.88 12.05 -49.90
N ASN A 297 -14.50 11.07 -50.57
CA ASN A 297 -14.06 10.39 -51.80
C ASN A 297 -14.08 11.35 -53.02
N PRO A 298 -13.24 11.15 -54.06
CA PRO A 298 -13.81 10.55 -55.28
C PRO A 298 -12.90 9.58 -56.07
N GLN A 299 -13.48 8.41 -56.38
CA GLN A 299 -13.50 7.73 -57.69
C GLN A 299 -12.36 8.01 -58.70
N SER A 300 -11.49 7.00 -58.90
CA SER A 300 -11.19 6.22 -60.14
C SER A 300 -11.37 6.86 -61.56
N PRO A 301 -10.85 6.28 -62.69
CA PRO A 301 -10.36 4.90 -62.90
C PRO A 301 -9.14 4.75 -63.87
N ILE A 302 -8.94 3.51 -64.37
CA ILE A 302 -8.26 3.08 -65.62
C ILE A 302 -6.75 2.75 -65.55
N GLU A 303 -6.46 1.45 -65.69
CA GLU A 303 -5.21 0.90 -66.21
C GLU A 303 -5.19 0.98 -67.75
N TRP A 304 -4.02 1.09 -68.40
CA TRP A 304 -3.75 0.42 -69.68
C TRP A 304 -2.24 0.22 -69.91
N ASN A 305 -1.89 -0.68 -70.83
CA ASN A 305 -0.63 -1.43 -70.80
C ASN A 305 0.29 -1.17 -72.03
N GLY A 306 1.60 -1.09 -71.80
CA GLY A 306 2.70 -1.40 -72.74
C GLY A 306 2.94 -0.50 -73.97
N GLY A 307 4.20 -0.12 -74.27
CA GLY A 307 4.46 0.74 -75.44
C GLY A 307 5.89 1.17 -75.86
N ALA A 308 6.93 0.34 -75.68
CA ALA A 308 8.12 0.21 -76.55
C ALA A 308 9.00 1.43 -77.06
N LEU A 309 10.32 1.18 -77.09
CA LEU A 309 11.37 1.70 -78.03
C LEU A 309 12.09 3.06 -77.85
N MET A 310 13.44 2.94 -77.79
CA MET A 310 14.48 3.69 -78.53
C MET A 310 14.99 5.11 -78.13
N SER A 311 16.25 5.11 -77.65
CA SER A 311 17.44 5.60 -78.39
C SER A 311 18.06 7.01 -78.12
N ILE A 312 19.31 6.98 -77.59
CA ILE A 312 20.52 7.77 -77.99
C ILE A 312 20.38 9.32 -78.03
N LEU A 313 21.02 10.12 -77.17
CA LEU A 313 22.46 10.53 -77.11
C LEU A 313 22.82 11.00 -75.66
N GLY A 314 24.07 11.15 -75.21
CA GLY A 314 25.37 10.92 -75.84
C GLY A 314 26.57 11.13 -74.86
N SER A 315 27.67 10.46 -75.18
CA SER A 315 28.93 10.22 -74.43
C SER A 315 29.75 11.41 -73.89
N TYR A 316 30.59 11.13 -72.86
CA TYR A 316 31.96 11.68 -72.71
C TYR A 316 32.93 10.69 -72.01
N HIS A 317 34.24 10.93 -72.11
CA HIS A 317 35.35 9.95 -72.06
C HIS A 317 36.64 10.57 -71.48
N ILE A 318 37.72 9.89 -71.03
CA ILE A 318 38.12 8.46 -70.89
C ILE A 318 39.21 8.43 -69.76
N ALA A 319 39.44 7.40 -68.92
CA ALA A 319 38.66 6.20 -68.58
C ALA A 319 38.85 5.79 -67.09
N PHE A 320 39.65 4.82 -66.60
CA PHE A 320 40.67 3.92 -67.19
C PHE A 320 40.58 2.47 -66.62
N HIS A 321 41.68 1.71 -66.60
CA HIS A 321 41.80 0.25 -66.35
C HIS A 321 42.38 -0.07 -64.94
N GLN A 322 42.25 -1.29 -64.37
CA GLN A 322 42.26 -2.61 -65.03
C GLN A 322 41.42 -3.68 -64.27
N THR A 323 41.06 -4.78 -64.95
CA THR A 323 40.20 -5.90 -64.50
C THR A 323 40.97 -7.24 -64.60
N PRO A 324 40.40 -8.47 -64.41
CA PRO A 324 39.10 -8.89 -63.86
C PRO A 324 39.17 -10.05 -62.82
N SER A 325 38.07 -10.30 -62.10
CA SER A 325 37.73 -11.67 -61.64
C SER A 325 36.22 -11.86 -61.39
N THR A 326 35.59 -12.72 -62.19
CA THR A 326 34.21 -13.21 -62.03
C THR A 326 34.25 -14.74 -61.83
N PRO A 327 33.13 -15.41 -61.48
CA PRO A 327 32.23 -15.06 -60.39
C PRO A 327 31.98 -16.28 -59.48
N ALA A 328 32.26 -16.17 -58.18
CA ALA A 328 32.00 -17.25 -57.21
C ALA A 328 30.53 -17.30 -56.76
N ALA A 329 29.62 -17.56 -57.69
CA ALA A 329 28.21 -17.84 -57.37
C ALA A 329 28.08 -19.27 -56.82
N VAL A 330 28.31 -19.44 -55.52
CA VAL A 330 27.95 -20.66 -54.78
C VAL A 330 26.73 -20.36 -53.91
N THR A 331 25.57 -20.80 -54.39
CA THR A 331 24.30 -20.73 -53.67
C THR A 331 24.35 -21.62 -52.43
N MET A 332 24.58 -21.03 -51.25
CA MET A 332 24.33 -21.67 -49.97
C MET A 332 23.03 -21.14 -49.38
N ALA A 333 21.91 -21.57 -49.97
CA ALA A 333 20.60 -21.53 -49.31
C ALA A 333 20.60 -22.60 -48.19
N SER A 334 21.28 -22.30 -47.08
CA SER A 334 21.56 -23.23 -45.99
C SER A 334 21.09 -22.68 -44.66
N SER A 335 20.24 -23.44 -43.98
CA SER A 335 19.34 -23.01 -42.88
C SER A 335 18.31 -21.96 -43.30
N VAL A 336 17.04 -22.23 -42.94
CA VAL A 336 15.90 -21.33 -43.13
C VAL A 336 16.10 -20.07 -42.32
N ASP A 337 15.68 -18.90 -42.84
CA ASP A 337 15.74 -17.61 -42.15
C ASP A 337 15.03 -17.66 -40.79
N LEU A 338 15.81 -17.82 -39.73
CA LEU A 338 15.33 -17.92 -38.34
C LEU A 338 15.08 -16.55 -37.70
N PHE A 339 15.60 -15.48 -38.30
CA PHE A 339 15.36 -14.08 -37.94
C PHE A 339 15.63 -13.17 -39.16
N HIS A 340 15.04 -11.98 -39.18
CA HIS A 340 15.33 -10.97 -40.19
C HIS A 340 16.57 -10.16 -39.81
N HIS A 341 17.60 -10.14 -40.67
CA HIS A 341 18.82 -9.38 -40.42
C HIS A 341 18.63 -7.88 -40.69
N TYR A 342 19.12 -7.01 -39.79
CA TYR A 342 19.07 -5.56 -39.93
C TYR A 342 20.49 -4.96 -39.91
N PRO A 343 20.80 -3.96 -40.77
CA PRO A 343 22.09 -3.29 -40.79
C PRO A 343 22.20 -2.29 -39.63
N LEU A 344 22.69 -2.77 -38.49
CA LEU A 344 22.90 -1.97 -37.28
C LEU A 344 24.35 -1.49 -37.17
N HIS A 345 24.53 -0.21 -36.85
CA HIS A 345 25.81 0.40 -36.54
C HIS A 345 25.91 0.69 -35.04
N LEU A 346 27.07 0.44 -34.43
CA LEU A 346 27.36 0.74 -33.02
C LEU A 346 28.40 1.84 -32.95
N ASP A 347 28.06 2.99 -32.36
CA ASP A 347 29.04 4.04 -32.06
C ASP A 347 29.99 3.57 -30.93
N PRO A 348 31.31 3.46 -31.18
CA PRO A 348 32.28 3.04 -30.16
C PRO A 348 32.38 3.99 -28.97
N SER A 349 31.95 5.25 -29.11
CA SER A 349 32.07 6.30 -28.09
C SER A 349 30.85 6.37 -27.16
N SER A 350 29.64 6.63 -27.68
CA SER A 350 28.41 6.69 -26.88
C SER A 350 27.83 5.32 -26.51
N LYS A 351 28.30 4.23 -27.15
CA LYS A 351 27.73 2.88 -27.12
C LYS A 351 26.29 2.80 -27.65
N ALA A 352 25.80 3.83 -28.32
CA ALA A 352 24.48 3.81 -28.95
C ALA A 352 24.47 2.97 -30.24
N ILE A 353 23.38 2.25 -30.45
CA ILE A 353 23.09 1.50 -31.68
C ILE A 353 22.15 2.31 -32.55
N SER A 354 22.45 2.42 -33.84
CA SER A 354 21.67 3.12 -34.86
C SER A 354 21.40 2.24 -36.09
N LEU A 355 20.32 2.52 -36.81
CA LEU A 355 19.96 1.83 -38.06
C LEU A 355 20.60 2.53 -39.26
N GLU A 356 21.32 1.78 -40.11
CA GLU A 356 21.90 2.33 -41.34
C GLU A 356 20.80 2.55 -42.40
N PRO A 357 20.76 3.68 -43.14
CA PRO A 357 19.74 3.92 -44.17
C PRO A 357 19.79 2.87 -45.28
N SER A 358 18.71 2.10 -45.44
CA SER A 358 18.61 1.05 -46.45
C SER A 358 17.40 1.25 -47.36
N THR A 359 17.54 0.87 -48.64
CA THR A 359 16.47 0.91 -49.64
C THR A 359 15.54 -0.30 -49.58
N SER A 360 15.75 -1.23 -48.65
CA SER A 360 14.97 -2.47 -48.49
C SER A 360 13.90 -2.41 -47.40
N GLN A 361 13.83 -1.32 -46.62
CA GLN A 361 12.87 -1.13 -45.53
C GLN A 361 11.80 -0.11 -45.93
N SER A 362 10.55 -0.33 -45.47
CA SER A 362 9.50 0.69 -45.59
C SER A 362 9.67 1.78 -44.54
N ALA A 363 9.15 2.98 -44.81
CA ALA A 363 9.25 4.10 -43.87
C ALA A 363 8.67 3.79 -42.47
N HIS A 364 7.61 2.96 -42.41
CA HIS A 364 7.02 2.49 -41.15
C HIS A 364 7.92 1.47 -40.43
N GLN A 365 8.58 0.56 -41.17
CA GLN A 365 9.56 -0.34 -40.56
C GLN A 365 10.72 0.48 -39.99
N SER A 366 11.24 1.44 -40.74
CA SER A 366 12.33 2.30 -40.29
C SER A 366 11.95 3.18 -39.10
N SER A 367 10.70 3.66 -38.96
CA SER A 367 10.28 4.40 -37.76
C SER A 367 10.24 3.48 -36.53
N THR A 368 9.54 2.35 -36.62
CA THR A 368 9.41 1.39 -35.50
C THR A 368 10.75 0.84 -35.04
N ILE A 369 11.68 0.54 -35.96
CA ILE A 369 13.02 0.08 -35.58
C ILE A 369 13.82 1.21 -34.89
N ASN A 370 13.68 2.47 -35.31
CA ASN A 370 14.35 3.59 -34.64
C ASN A 370 13.72 3.95 -33.28
N GLU A 371 12.44 3.65 -33.06
CA GLU A 371 11.78 3.75 -31.75
C GLU A 371 12.34 2.68 -30.79
N GLU A 372 12.35 1.40 -31.21
CA GLU A 372 12.95 0.28 -30.47
C GLU A 372 14.44 0.49 -30.16
N LEU A 373 15.21 1.06 -31.10
CA LEU A 373 16.62 1.41 -30.85
C LEU A 373 16.76 2.57 -29.85
N GLN A 374 15.85 3.53 -29.80
CA GLN A 374 15.86 4.57 -28.76
C GLN A 374 15.59 3.99 -27.37
N GLU A 375 14.64 3.05 -27.26
CA GLU A 375 14.37 2.32 -26.01
C GLU A 375 15.56 1.44 -25.59
N LEU A 376 16.15 0.68 -26.51
CA LEU A 376 17.36 -0.13 -26.26
C LEU A 376 18.53 0.73 -25.78
N ASN A 377 18.74 1.90 -26.41
CA ASN A 377 19.78 2.85 -26.01
C ASN A 377 19.48 3.50 -24.63
N ALA A 378 18.21 3.71 -24.28
CA ALA A 378 17.80 4.16 -22.95
C ALA A 378 18.02 3.08 -21.88
N LEU A 379 17.65 1.83 -22.18
CA LEU A 379 17.88 0.66 -21.34
C LEU A 379 19.38 0.43 -21.11
N HIS A 380 20.22 0.55 -22.15
CA HIS A 380 21.67 0.44 -21.99
C HIS A 380 22.22 1.47 -21.00
N ARG A 381 21.82 2.75 -21.12
CA ARG A 381 22.20 3.80 -20.16
C ARG A 381 21.70 3.49 -18.73
N ALA A 382 20.49 2.97 -18.59
CA ALA A 382 19.94 2.56 -17.29
C ALA A 382 20.74 1.40 -16.65
N LEU A 383 21.10 0.38 -17.43
CA LEU A 383 21.91 -0.75 -16.96
C LEU A 383 23.37 -0.36 -16.65
N VAL A 384 23.94 0.59 -17.39
CA VAL A 384 25.27 1.16 -17.07
C VAL A 384 25.22 2.03 -15.80
N SER A 385 24.07 2.60 -15.44
CA SER A 385 23.87 3.36 -14.20
C SER A 385 23.61 2.52 -12.95
N LEU A 386 23.51 1.19 -13.08
CA LEU A 386 23.47 0.26 -11.95
C LEU A 386 24.88 0.08 -11.34
N ASP A 387 24.91 -0.24 -10.05
CA ASP A 387 26.11 -0.79 -9.41
C ASP A 387 26.50 -2.14 -10.06
N PRO A 388 27.80 -2.50 -10.14
CA PRO A 388 28.23 -3.81 -10.60
C PRO A 388 27.54 -4.95 -9.83
N PRO A 389 26.94 -5.94 -10.51
CA PRO A 389 27.35 -6.45 -11.83
C PRO A 389 26.59 -5.88 -13.05
N ASN A 390 25.90 -4.74 -12.93
CA ASN A 390 25.12 -4.10 -14.01
C ASN A 390 23.95 -4.95 -14.57
N ILE A 391 23.67 -6.09 -13.95
CA ILE A 391 22.47 -6.90 -14.17
C ILE A 391 21.36 -6.43 -13.23
N PRO A 392 20.08 -6.38 -13.67
CA PRO A 392 18.97 -6.02 -12.79
C PRO A 392 18.91 -6.95 -11.56
N PRO A 393 18.82 -6.42 -10.33
CA PRO A 393 18.53 -7.24 -9.16
C PRO A 393 17.10 -7.81 -9.26
N PRO A 394 16.78 -8.88 -8.50
CA PRO A 394 15.40 -9.34 -8.39
C PRO A 394 14.50 -8.19 -7.90
N PRO A 395 13.22 -8.10 -8.33
CA PRO A 395 12.33 -6.98 -7.98
C PRO A 395 12.07 -6.77 -6.48
N LEU A 396 12.44 -7.75 -5.64
CA LEU A 396 12.38 -7.68 -4.19
C LEU A 396 13.72 -8.18 -3.61
N PRO A 397 14.30 -7.53 -2.59
CA PRO A 397 13.80 -6.35 -1.87
C PRO A 397 14.02 -5.03 -2.63
N ILE A 398 13.09 -4.09 -2.46
CA ILE A 398 13.14 -2.76 -3.11
C ILE A 398 14.09 -1.83 -2.36
N ASN A 399 14.85 -1.01 -3.08
CA ASN A 399 15.69 0.05 -2.49
C ASN A 399 14.81 1.23 -1.98
N PRO A 400 14.78 1.51 -0.66
CA PRO A 400 13.88 2.54 -0.10
C PRO A 400 14.31 3.98 -0.43
N LYS A 401 15.53 4.20 -0.92
CA LYS A 401 16.12 5.54 -1.15
C LYS A 401 15.24 6.43 -2.05
N ARG A 402 14.71 5.89 -3.14
CA ARG A 402 13.86 6.64 -4.08
C ARG A 402 12.48 6.95 -3.51
N SER A 403 11.82 5.97 -2.87
CA SER A 403 10.53 6.20 -2.19
C SER A 403 10.63 7.27 -1.10
N ALA A 404 11.75 7.31 -0.37
CA ALA A 404 12.01 8.37 0.62
C ALA A 404 12.17 9.75 -0.02
N GLN A 405 12.84 9.85 -1.18
CA GLN A 405 12.97 11.11 -1.93
C GLN A 405 11.63 11.59 -2.51
N ILE A 406 10.85 10.70 -3.12
CA ILE A 406 9.49 10.98 -3.64
C ILE A 406 8.57 11.43 -2.50
N THR A 407 8.61 10.74 -1.36
CA THR A 407 7.85 11.12 -0.15
C THR A 407 8.24 12.51 0.34
N LYS A 408 9.55 12.83 0.40
CA LYS A 408 10.04 14.16 0.79
C LYS A 408 9.57 15.26 -0.17
N LEU A 409 9.57 15.02 -1.48
CA LEU A 409 9.05 15.97 -2.48
C LEU A 409 7.54 16.19 -2.32
N ARG A 410 6.76 15.10 -2.22
CA ARG A 410 5.31 15.16 -1.96
C ARG A 410 5.00 15.94 -0.68
N ASP A 411 5.74 15.72 0.39
CA ASP A 411 5.48 16.35 1.67
C ASP A 411 5.93 17.82 1.71
N SER A 412 6.92 18.19 0.88
CA SER A 412 7.25 19.58 0.58
C SER A 412 6.16 20.27 -0.26
N ALA A 413 5.61 19.59 -1.27
CA ALA A 413 4.48 20.08 -2.06
C ALA A 413 3.20 20.26 -1.22
N ASN A 414 2.90 19.33 -0.32
CA ASN A 414 1.86 19.46 0.70
C ASN A 414 2.07 20.69 1.59
N ALA A 415 3.31 21.00 1.97
CA ALA A 415 3.63 22.18 2.76
C ALA A 415 3.50 23.50 1.97
N GLY A 416 3.80 23.49 0.66
CA GLY A 416 3.50 24.61 -0.24
C GLY A 416 2.00 24.84 -0.41
N TYR A 417 1.23 23.77 -0.63
CA TYR A 417 -0.23 23.82 -0.79
C TYR A 417 -0.92 24.42 0.46
N ARG A 418 -0.53 24.01 1.67
CA ARG A 418 -1.09 24.57 2.94
C ARG A 418 -0.76 26.04 3.16
N LYS A 419 0.22 26.60 2.45
CA LYS A 419 0.55 28.04 2.46
C LYS A 419 -0.15 28.80 1.33
N ASN A 420 -1.17 28.21 0.72
CA ASN A 420 -1.87 28.69 -0.47
C ASN A 420 -0.96 28.96 -1.69
N ASN A 421 0.30 28.49 -1.67
CA ASN A 421 1.19 28.55 -2.82
C ASN A 421 0.97 27.32 -3.72
N HIS A 422 -0.18 27.31 -4.38
CA HIS A 422 -0.60 26.20 -5.24
C HIS A 422 0.30 26.03 -6.47
N ALA A 423 0.91 27.12 -6.98
CA ALA A 423 1.82 27.07 -8.13
C ALA A 423 3.12 26.31 -7.80
N GLU A 424 3.76 26.63 -6.68
CA GLU A 424 4.95 25.88 -6.21
C GLU A 424 4.59 24.45 -5.82
N ALA A 425 3.39 24.23 -5.26
CA ALA A 425 2.90 22.87 -4.98
C ALA A 425 2.79 22.02 -6.26
N ILE A 426 2.19 22.55 -7.34
CA ILE A 426 2.12 21.87 -8.65
C ILE A 426 3.52 21.58 -9.18
N ARG A 427 4.44 22.56 -9.12
CA ARG A 427 5.82 22.37 -9.56
C ARG A 427 6.53 21.23 -8.80
N LEU A 428 6.38 21.19 -7.48
CA LEU A 428 6.98 20.15 -6.62
C LEU A 428 6.31 18.77 -6.80
N TYR A 429 4.99 18.72 -7.05
CA TYR A 429 4.32 17.46 -7.42
C TYR A 429 4.79 16.93 -8.77
N THR A 430 5.01 17.79 -9.77
CA THR A 430 5.53 17.37 -11.08
C THR A 430 6.90 16.71 -10.95
N TYR A 431 7.88 17.32 -10.25
CA TYR A 431 9.17 16.64 -10.02
C TYR A 431 9.05 15.32 -9.25
N ALA A 432 8.07 15.19 -8.35
CA ALA A 432 7.83 13.93 -7.65
C ALA A 432 7.25 12.86 -8.59
N ILE A 433 6.39 13.26 -9.55
CA ILE A 433 5.86 12.39 -10.62
C ILE A 433 6.98 11.98 -11.57
N ASP A 434 7.82 12.91 -12.03
CA ASP A 434 8.98 12.62 -12.88
C ASP A 434 9.96 11.64 -12.20
N MET A 435 10.20 11.82 -10.89
CA MET A 435 11.04 10.93 -10.09
C MET A 435 10.42 9.54 -9.87
N ALA A 436 9.09 9.43 -9.87
CA ALA A 436 8.36 8.16 -9.79
C ALA A 436 8.29 7.45 -11.15
N LEU A 437 8.04 8.17 -12.24
CA LEU A 437 8.05 7.65 -13.61
C LEU A 437 9.44 7.18 -14.04
N GLY A 438 10.50 7.91 -13.67
CA GLY A 438 11.89 7.53 -13.91
C GLY A 438 12.39 6.35 -13.06
N ARG A 439 11.51 5.53 -12.47
CA ARG A 439 11.85 4.27 -11.79
C ARG A 439 12.32 3.24 -12.82
N PRO A 440 13.30 2.38 -12.49
CA PRO A 440 13.69 1.31 -13.40
C PRO A 440 12.56 0.30 -13.59
N GLY A 441 12.33 -0.16 -14.83
CA GLY A 441 11.23 -1.06 -15.19
C GLY A 441 11.27 -2.46 -14.56
N TRP A 442 12.37 -2.82 -13.90
CA TRP A 442 12.51 -4.05 -13.11
C TRP A 442 12.06 -3.89 -11.63
N GLU A 443 11.72 -2.68 -11.17
CA GLU A 443 11.09 -2.48 -9.87
C GLU A 443 9.59 -2.85 -9.91
N PRO A 444 8.99 -3.24 -8.76
CA PRO A 444 7.55 -3.52 -8.66
C PRO A 444 6.63 -2.40 -9.17
N VAL A 445 5.99 -2.61 -10.32
CA VAL A 445 5.01 -1.67 -10.91
C VAL A 445 3.89 -1.26 -9.95
N ALA A 446 3.52 -2.12 -8.99
CA ALA A 446 2.55 -1.80 -7.94
C ALA A 446 3.02 -0.63 -7.04
N LEU A 447 4.32 -0.54 -6.70
CA LEU A 447 4.88 0.59 -5.96
C LEU A 447 4.75 1.89 -6.75
N THR A 448 5.14 1.85 -8.03
CA THR A 448 5.06 3.02 -8.92
C THR A 448 3.62 3.50 -9.08
N ARG A 449 2.66 2.59 -9.26
CA ARG A 449 1.22 2.93 -9.34
C ARG A 449 0.68 3.53 -8.05
N ASP A 450 1.04 3.00 -6.88
CA ASP A 450 0.59 3.53 -5.58
C ASP A 450 1.21 4.91 -5.27
N GLU A 451 2.48 5.14 -5.62
CA GLU A 451 3.12 6.45 -5.51
C GLU A 451 2.48 7.47 -6.48
N LEU A 452 2.33 7.12 -7.76
CA LEU A 452 1.72 7.98 -8.77
C LEU A 452 0.26 8.33 -8.47
N ALA A 453 -0.57 7.38 -8.06
CA ALA A 453 -1.98 7.63 -7.74
C ALA A 453 -2.14 8.71 -6.67
N GLY A 454 -1.31 8.67 -5.61
CA GLY A 454 -1.29 9.70 -4.57
C GLY A 454 -0.77 11.05 -5.06
N LEU A 455 0.25 11.05 -5.92
CA LEU A 455 0.83 12.27 -6.48
C LEU A 455 -0.12 12.99 -7.44
N TYR A 456 -0.66 12.29 -8.45
CA TYR A 456 -1.62 12.84 -9.39
C TYR A 456 -2.89 13.33 -8.68
N SER A 457 -3.42 12.57 -7.72
CA SER A 457 -4.62 12.98 -6.96
C SER A 457 -4.37 14.28 -6.17
N ASN A 458 -3.17 14.47 -5.62
CA ASN A 458 -2.79 15.71 -4.93
C ASN A 458 -2.46 16.87 -5.89
N ARG A 459 -1.87 16.60 -7.07
CA ARG A 459 -1.60 17.64 -8.09
C ARG A 459 -2.92 18.13 -8.72
N ALA A 460 -3.89 17.24 -8.96
CA ALA A 460 -5.26 17.59 -9.31
C ALA A 460 -5.89 18.56 -8.31
N GLN A 461 -5.76 18.31 -7.01
CA GLN A 461 -6.26 19.21 -5.97
C GLN A 461 -5.61 20.62 -6.06
N ALA A 462 -4.33 20.70 -6.39
CA ALA A 462 -3.63 21.97 -6.56
C ALA A 462 -4.06 22.70 -7.86
N HIS A 463 -4.33 21.98 -8.95
CA HIS A 463 -4.93 22.56 -10.16
C HIS A 463 -6.36 23.06 -9.91
N MET A 464 -7.19 22.31 -9.18
CA MET A 464 -8.54 22.76 -8.78
C MET A 464 -8.52 24.03 -7.93
N ALA A 465 -7.55 24.16 -7.01
CA ALA A 465 -7.36 25.38 -6.21
C ALA A 465 -6.93 26.60 -7.06
N GLN A 466 -6.46 26.39 -8.29
CA GLN A 466 -6.19 27.45 -9.27
C GLN A 466 -7.30 27.59 -10.33
N GLN A 467 -8.40 26.84 -10.22
CA GLN A 467 -9.46 26.75 -11.24
C GLN A 467 -8.97 26.24 -12.62
N ASN A 468 -7.82 25.55 -12.65
CA ASN A 468 -7.26 24.88 -13.83
C ASN A 468 -7.96 23.52 -14.03
N TRP A 469 -9.24 23.57 -14.39
CA TRP A 469 -10.12 22.41 -14.48
C TRP A 469 -9.71 21.34 -15.51
N PRO A 470 -9.19 21.67 -16.71
CA PRO A 470 -8.77 20.66 -17.68
C PRO A 470 -7.60 19.80 -17.16
N GLU A 471 -6.58 20.44 -16.59
CA GLU A 471 -5.40 19.79 -16.01
C GLU A 471 -5.76 19.00 -14.75
N GLY A 472 -6.59 19.58 -13.89
CA GLY A 472 -7.11 18.91 -12.70
C GLY A 472 -7.96 17.67 -13.02
N MET A 473 -8.76 17.72 -14.10
CA MET A 473 -9.53 16.60 -14.61
C MET A 473 -8.63 15.49 -15.18
N LEU A 474 -7.59 15.86 -15.93
CA LEU A 474 -6.61 14.93 -16.49
C LEU A 474 -5.85 14.20 -15.36
N ASP A 475 -5.24 14.94 -14.43
CA ASP A 475 -4.54 14.37 -13.27
C ASP A 475 -5.46 13.46 -12.45
N ALA A 476 -6.71 13.87 -12.21
CA ALA A 476 -7.65 13.05 -11.45
C ALA A 476 -8.05 11.75 -12.18
N LYS A 477 -8.18 11.76 -13.52
CA LYS A 477 -8.38 10.54 -14.32
C LYS A 477 -7.12 9.65 -14.28
N THR A 478 -5.93 10.19 -14.47
CA THR A 478 -4.67 9.42 -14.38
C THR A 478 -4.42 8.86 -12.97
N ALA A 479 -4.87 9.55 -11.91
CA ALA A 479 -4.85 9.02 -10.54
C ALA A 479 -5.78 7.82 -10.36
N VAL A 480 -6.99 7.86 -10.93
CA VAL A 480 -7.96 6.74 -10.96
C VAL A 480 -7.41 5.56 -11.77
N GLU A 481 -6.84 5.81 -12.94
CA GLU A 481 -6.23 4.76 -13.79
C GLU A 481 -5.02 4.12 -13.10
N SER A 482 -4.20 4.93 -12.41
CA SER A 482 -3.10 4.45 -11.56
C SER A 482 -3.62 3.54 -10.45
N LYS A 483 -4.67 3.94 -9.73
CA LYS A 483 -5.30 3.15 -8.66
C LYS A 483 -6.82 3.43 -8.56
N PRO A 484 -7.70 2.52 -9.03
CA PRO A 484 -9.13 2.77 -9.09
C PRO A 484 -9.88 2.44 -7.78
N MET A 485 -9.30 1.63 -6.89
CA MET A 485 -9.89 1.20 -5.62
C MET A 485 -9.24 1.91 -4.42
N ALA A 486 -10.04 2.26 -3.40
CA ALA A 486 -9.63 3.04 -2.24
C ALA A 486 -9.01 4.41 -2.61
N ASN A 487 -9.52 5.03 -3.67
CA ASN A 487 -9.11 6.31 -4.23
C ASN A 487 -10.32 7.22 -4.57
N VAL A 488 -11.41 7.11 -3.82
CA VAL A 488 -12.63 7.97 -3.89
C VAL A 488 -12.33 9.43 -4.19
N LYS A 489 -11.31 10.02 -3.55
CA LYS A 489 -10.98 11.44 -3.74
C LYS A 489 -10.53 11.76 -5.16
N ALA A 490 -9.91 10.84 -5.89
CA ALA A 490 -9.60 11.04 -7.30
C ALA A 490 -10.87 10.97 -8.16
N TRP A 491 -11.77 10.02 -7.91
CA TRP A 491 -13.09 9.95 -8.56
C TRP A 491 -13.90 11.23 -8.38
N TRP A 492 -13.99 11.72 -7.14
CA TRP A 492 -14.68 12.97 -6.80
C TRP A 492 -14.03 14.19 -7.48
N ARG A 493 -12.69 14.29 -7.48
CA ARG A 493 -11.95 15.39 -8.16
C ARG A 493 -12.18 15.39 -9.66
N ALA A 494 -12.13 14.23 -10.32
CA ALA A 494 -12.36 14.11 -11.76
C ALA A 494 -13.80 14.54 -12.12
N ALA A 495 -14.78 14.06 -11.36
CA ALA A 495 -16.19 14.41 -11.54
C ALA A 495 -16.46 15.90 -11.27
N LYS A 496 -15.90 16.47 -10.20
CA LYS A 496 -16.08 17.89 -9.87
C LYS A 496 -15.47 18.80 -10.94
N CYS A 497 -14.28 18.50 -11.46
CA CYS A 497 -13.70 19.25 -12.58
C CYS A 497 -14.57 19.17 -13.85
N LEU A 498 -15.18 18.02 -14.14
CA LEU A 498 -16.13 17.88 -15.27
C LEU A 498 -17.42 18.69 -15.04
N ALA A 499 -17.93 18.73 -13.81
CA ALA A 499 -19.08 19.54 -13.43
C ALA A 499 -18.81 21.06 -13.56
N GLU A 500 -17.68 21.56 -13.06
CA GLU A 500 -17.28 22.97 -13.22
C GLU A 500 -17.01 23.33 -14.70
N MET A 501 -16.58 22.36 -15.52
CA MET A 501 -16.52 22.50 -16.99
C MET A 501 -17.87 22.31 -17.70
N THR A 502 -18.98 22.19 -16.99
CA THR A 502 -20.35 21.94 -17.51
C THR A 502 -20.52 20.65 -18.33
N ARG A 503 -19.58 19.70 -18.24
CA ARG A 503 -19.60 18.40 -18.93
C ARG A 503 -20.35 17.37 -18.08
N TRP A 504 -21.62 17.66 -17.80
CA TRP A 504 -22.41 16.96 -16.78
C TRP A 504 -22.62 15.46 -17.06
N GLU A 505 -22.80 15.05 -18.32
CA GLU A 505 -22.97 13.65 -18.72
C GLU A 505 -21.71 12.81 -18.44
N GLU A 506 -20.53 13.37 -18.71
CA GLU A 506 -19.25 12.75 -18.35
C GLU A 506 -19.04 12.73 -16.83
N ALA A 507 -19.44 13.80 -16.12
CA ALA A 507 -19.36 13.84 -14.66
C ALA A 507 -20.20 12.71 -14.03
N GLN A 508 -21.45 12.53 -14.47
CA GLN A 508 -22.30 11.41 -14.06
C GLN A 508 -21.62 10.06 -14.36
N THR A 509 -21.15 9.86 -15.59
CA THR A 509 -20.49 8.63 -16.02
C THR A 509 -19.24 8.29 -15.19
N VAL A 510 -18.50 9.30 -14.70
CA VAL A 510 -17.34 9.12 -13.81
C VAL A 510 -17.77 8.78 -12.39
N ILE A 511 -18.82 9.43 -11.87
CA ILE A 511 -19.34 9.16 -10.52
C ILE A 511 -19.92 7.74 -10.42
N GLU A 512 -20.72 7.33 -11.40
CA GLU A 512 -21.34 5.99 -11.43
C GLU A 512 -20.27 4.88 -11.41
N LYS A 513 -19.22 5.02 -12.22
CA LYS A 513 -18.07 4.09 -12.21
C LYS A 513 -17.33 4.07 -10.87
N GLY A 514 -17.17 5.22 -10.22
CA GLY A 514 -16.60 5.31 -8.87
C GLY A 514 -17.48 4.61 -7.81
N LEU A 515 -18.80 4.78 -7.90
CA LEU A 515 -19.78 4.17 -6.98
C LEU A 515 -19.87 2.64 -7.14
N ASP A 516 -19.69 2.12 -8.35
CA ASP A 516 -19.67 0.68 -8.62
C ASP A 516 -18.37 0.01 -8.13
N ILE A 517 -17.25 0.75 -8.05
CA ILE A 517 -15.94 0.25 -7.61
C ILE A 517 -15.73 0.40 -6.10
N GLU A 518 -16.09 1.54 -5.52
CA GLU A 518 -15.88 1.86 -4.10
C GLU A 518 -17.09 1.47 -3.21
N GLY A 519 -18.25 1.24 -3.83
CA GLY A 519 -19.48 0.81 -3.18
C GLY A 519 -20.28 1.98 -2.56
N ARG A 520 -21.56 2.09 -2.97
CA ARG A 520 -22.51 3.14 -2.54
C ARG A 520 -22.72 3.27 -1.02
N GLU A 521 -22.50 2.21 -0.25
CA GLU A 521 -22.67 2.21 1.22
C GLU A 521 -21.44 2.73 1.99
N SER A 522 -20.30 2.93 1.32
CA SER A 522 -19.08 3.45 1.97
C SER A 522 -19.18 4.96 2.26
N GLU A 523 -18.43 5.46 3.25
CA GLU A 523 -18.40 6.90 3.55
C GLU A 523 -18.01 7.75 2.34
N GLY A 524 -17.04 7.29 1.54
CA GLY A 524 -16.68 7.92 0.27
C GLY A 524 -17.73 7.76 -0.83
N GLY A 525 -18.49 6.65 -0.81
CA GLY A 525 -19.68 6.49 -1.64
C GLY A 525 -20.73 7.56 -1.37
N LYS A 526 -20.86 8.05 -0.12
CA LYS A 526 -21.74 9.18 0.22
C LYS A 526 -21.23 10.51 -0.36
N GLU A 527 -19.92 10.77 -0.30
CA GLU A 527 -19.31 11.95 -0.94
C GLU A 527 -19.59 11.96 -2.46
N LEU A 528 -19.50 10.80 -3.11
CA LEU A 528 -19.81 10.62 -4.53
C LEU A 528 -21.31 10.74 -4.83
N LEU A 529 -22.21 10.20 -4.00
CA LEU A 529 -23.66 10.37 -4.14
C LEU A 529 -24.10 11.83 -3.99
N SER A 530 -23.53 12.57 -3.03
CA SER A 530 -23.79 14.00 -2.88
C SER A 530 -23.40 14.80 -4.12
N LEU A 531 -22.27 14.44 -4.76
CA LEU A 531 -21.86 15.06 -6.02
C LEU A 531 -22.74 14.61 -7.20
N LEU A 532 -23.29 13.39 -7.17
CA LEU A 532 -24.26 12.93 -8.17
C LEU A 532 -25.54 13.77 -8.15
N GLU A 533 -26.03 14.12 -6.95
CA GLU A 533 -27.19 15.01 -6.81
C GLU A 533 -26.92 16.44 -7.33
N GLU A 534 -25.71 16.99 -7.12
CA GLU A 534 -25.27 18.25 -7.76
C GLU A 534 -25.26 18.15 -9.29
N VAL A 535 -24.71 17.06 -9.83
CA VAL A 535 -24.57 16.83 -11.28
C VAL A 535 -25.93 16.59 -11.94
N GLU A 536 -26.84 15.83 -11.32
CA GLU A 536 -28.23 15.68 -11.77
C GLU A 536 -28.97 17.02 -11.81
N GLN A 537 -28.75 17.89 -10.82
CA GLN A 537 -29.30 19.25 -10.83
C GLN A 537 -28.63 20.12 -11.91
N GLY A 538 -27.35 19.89 -12.23
CA GLY A 538 -26.67 20.45 -13.39
C GLY A 538 -27.32 20.06 -14.71
N LEU A 539 -27.51 18.75 -14.95
CA LEU A 539 -28.20 18.20 -16.11
C LEU A 539 -29.61 18.77 -16.28
N LYS A 540 -30.42 18.76 -15.21
CA LYS A 540 -31.80 19.29 -15.25
C LYS A 540 -31.85 20.78 -15.58
N ARG A 541 -30.86 21.57 -15.12
CA ARG A 541 -30.73 22.98 -15.49
C ARG A 541 -30.30 23.14 -16.95
N ALA A 542 -29.25 22.46 -17.40
CA ALA A 542 -28.77 22.51 -18.79
C ALA A 542 -29.84 22.11 -19.81
N ALA A 543 -30.61 21.06 -19.51
CA ALA A 543 -31.73 20.59 -20.32
C ALA A 543 -32.97 21.52 -20.27
N SER A 544 -33.03 22.46 -19.32
CA SER A 544 -34.07 23.50 -19.27
C SER A 544 -33.66 24.83 -19.91
N SER A 545 -32.39 24.97 -20.27
CA SER A 545 -31.80 26.13 -20.95
C SER A 545 -31.43 25.85 -22.41
N SER A 546 -31.89 24.71 -22.95
CA SER A 546 -31.67 24.23 -24.32
C SER A 546 -33.01 24.08 -25.05
#